data_AF-A0A1R1BBT5-F1
#
_entry.id   AF-A0A1R1BBT5-F1
#
_cell.length_a   1.000
_cell.length_b   1.000
_cell.length_c   1.000
_cell.angle_alpha   90.00
_cell.angle_beta   90.00
_cell.angle_gamma   90.00
#
_symmetry.space_group_name_H-M   'P 1'
#
loop_
_entity.id
_entity.type
_entity.pdbx_description
1 polymer ?
#
loop_
_entity_poly.entity_id
_entity_poly.type
_entity_poly.pdbx_seq_one_letter_code
_entity_poly.pdbx_strand_id
1 'polypeptide(L)'
;MVFFVLRSNREKQQVYEFVSIEDLVPQDHLLRKVDTYINFSFIDEKVRPLYCADNGRPAIDPVILFKMIFLGYFYGIRSERQLEREIQTNMAYRWFLGLGLTDKVPDHTTISWNRRTRFKDTNIFQDIFDEIVLQAISHRMIGGRVLVSDSTHVKANANKHQYTKQQVLQNTKDYVDELNAAVVEDRKENGKKL
;
A
#
# COMPACT_ATOMS: atom_id res chain seq x y z
N MET A 1 25.05 39.08 1.56
CA MET A 1 25.25 38.36 0.29
C MET A 1 25.74 36.96 0.63
N VAL A 2 24.95 35.92 0.39
CA VAL A 2 25.36 34.54 0.67
C VAL A 2 26.00 33.99 -0.59
N PHE A 3 27.30 33.71 -0.55
CA PHE A 3 28.01 33.04 -1.64
C PHE A 3 27.87 31.53 -1.46
N PHE A 4 27.39 30.84 -2.49
CA PHE A 4 27.41 29.39 -2.56
C PHE A 4 28.59 28.93 -3.42
N VAL A 5 29.38 27.99 -2.90
CA VAL A 5 30.46 27.33 -3.64
C VAL A 5 29.87 26.15 -4.41
N LEU A 6 30.16 26.08 -5.71
CA LEU A 6 29.75 24.96 -6.56
C LEU A 6 30.55 23.70 -6.17
N ARG A 7 29.91 22.73 -5.50
CA ARG A 7 30.50 21.40 -5.27
C ARG A 7 30.07 20.44 -6.40
N SER A 8 31.04 19.94 -7.15
CA SER A 8 30.83 18.90 -8.17
C SER A 8 30.80 17.52 -7.53
N ASN A 9 29.72 16.76 -7.74
CA ASN A 9 29.45 15.50 -7.04
C ASN A 9 29.84 14.25 -7.87
N ARG A 10 30.90 14.34 -8.67
CA ARG A 10 31.20 13.37 -9.75
C ARG A 10 31.80 12.05 -9.29
N GLU A 11 32.25 11.92 -8.04
CA GLU A 11 32.97 10.72 -7.55
C GLU A 11 32.13 9.76 -6.68
N LYS A 12 30.81 9.99 -6.55
CA LYS A 12 29.95 9.20 -5.64
C LYS A 12 29.86 7.69 -5.94
N GLN A 13 30.15 7.25 -7.17
CA GLN A 13 29.89 5.87 -7.60
C GLN A 13 30.89 4.83 -7.08
N GLN A 14 31.98 5.24 -6.41
CA GLN A 14 33.02 4.31 -5.92
C GLN A 14 33.15 4.28 -4.39
N VAL A 15 32.22 4.89 -3.65
CA VAL A 15 32.25 4.93 -2.19
C VAL A 15 31.39 3.81 -1.62
N TYR A 16 31.97 3.02 -0.71
CA TYR A 16 31.22 2.06 0.08
C TYR A 16 30.62 2.77 1.29
N GLU A 17 29.29 2.76 1.38
CA GLU A 17 28.55 3.36 2.50
C GLU A 17 27.90 2.26 3.35
N PHE A 18 28.11 2.30 4.66
CA PHE A 18 27.36 1.49 5.60
C PHE A 18 26.14 2.29 6.03
N VAL A 19 24.96 1.81 5.66
CA VAL A 19 23.71 2.55 5.82
C VAL A 19 22.68 1.70 6.53
N SER A 20 22.01 2.28 7.52
CA SER A 20 20.81 1.70 8.14
C SER A 20 19.58 2.18 7.39
N ILE A 21 18.63 1.29 7.11
CA ILE A 21 17.35 1.65 6.47
C ILE A 21 16.56 2.60 7.38
N GLU A 22 16.71 2.46 8.69
CA GLU A 22 16.13 3.36 9.69
C GLU A 22 16.53 4.82 9.43
N ASP A 23 17.80 5.07 9.11
CA ASP A 23 18.32 6.42 8.91
C ASP A 23 17.96 7.01 7.54
N LEU A 24 17.54 6.15 6.59
CA LEU A 24 17.16 6.57 5.24
C LEU A 24 15.74 7.14 5.15
N VAL A 25 14.90 6.90 6.17
CA VAL A 25 13.52 7.41 6.19
C VAL A 25 13.44 8.62 7.12
N PRO A 26 13.07 9.81 6.61
CA PRO A 26 12.94 11.02 7.43
C PRO A 26 12.08 10.79 8.67
N GLN A 27 12.50 11.34 9.80
CA GLN A 27 11.83 11.12 11.09
C GLN A 27 10.39 11.65 11.14
N ASP A 28 10.08 12.67 10.33
CA ASP A 28 8.76 13.27 10.19
C ASP A 28 7.88 12.59 9.13
N HIS A 29 8.37 11.54 8.47
CA HIS A 29 7.67 10.83 7.40
C HIS A 29 6.35 10.23 7.90
N LEU A 30 5.30 10.32 7.07
CA LEU A 30 3.94 9.90 7.43
C LEU A 30 3.85 8.43 7.86
N LEU A 31 4.56 7.54 7.16
CA LEU A 31 4.60 6.10 7.50
C LEU A 31 5.19 5.81 8.88
N ARG A 32 6.07 6.66 9.42
CA ARG A 32 6.55 6.51 10.80
C ARG A 32 5.43 6.76 11.81
N LYS A 33 4.59 7.75 11.53
CA LYS A 33 3.39 8.02 12.35
C LYS A 33 2.43 6.84 12.27
N VAL A 34 2.18 6.32 11.07
CA VAL A 34 1.32 5.14 10.90
C VAL A 34 1.88 3.94 11.68
N ASP A 35 3.15 3.60 11.52
CA ASP A 35 3.78 2.47 12.21
C ASP A 35 3.80 2.64 13.75
N THR A 36 3.86 3.88 14.24
CA THR A 36 3.76 4.18 15.68
C THR A 36 2.38 3.92 16.26
N TYR A 37 1.31 4.23 15.51
CA TYR A 37 -0.07 4.22 16.03
C TYR A 37 -0.89 3.02 15.57
N ILE A 38 -0.48 2.33 14.50
CA ILE A 38 -1.20 1.20 13.95
C ILE A 38 -0.34 -0.05 14.14
N ASN A 39 -0.76 -0.90 15.07
CA ASN A 39 -0.20 -2.23 15.24
C ASN A 39 -0.83 -3.19 14.23
N PHE A 40 -0.01 -3.83 13.40
CA PHE A 40 -0.45 -4.80 12.38
C PHE A 40 -0.39 -6.27 12.85
N SER A 41 0.09 -6.55 14.07
CA SER A 41 0.27 -7.93 14.57
C SER A 41 -1.04 -8.72 14.70
N PHE A 42 -2.18 -8.04 14.82
CA PHE A 42 -3.50 -8.69 14.89
C PHE A 42 -3.86 -9.46 13.61
N ILE A 43 -3.20 -9.13 12.48
CA ILE A 43 -3.45 -9.77 11.18
C ILE A 43 -3.18 -11.26 11.26
N ASP A 44 -2.09 -11.67 11.92
CA ASP A 44 -1.72 -13.07 12.08
C ASP A 44 -2.84 -13.89 12.71
N GLU A 45 -3.49 -13.35 13.75
CA GLU A 45 -4.61 -14.00 14.42
C GLU A 45 -5.84 -14.10 13.51
N LYS A 46 -6.19 -13.01 12.81
CA LYS A 46 -7.35 -12.98 11.91
C LYS A 46 -7.18 -13.93 10.72
N VAL A 47 -5.97 -14.06 10.17
CA VAL A 47 -5.73 -14.90 8.99
C VAL A 47 -5.41 -16.35 9.32
N ARG A 48 -5.01 -16.67 10.56
CA ARG A 48 -4.59 -18.02 10.98
C ARG A 48 -5.53 -19.14 10.49
N PRO A 49 -6.86 -19.02 10.55
CA PRO A 49 -7.77 -20.07 10.07
C PRO A 49 -7.69 -20.34 8.56
N LEU A 50 -7.13 -19.41 7.77
CA LEU A 50 -6.99 -19.48 6.32
C LEU A 50 -5.61 -20.04 5.88
N TYR A 51 -4.79 -20.46 6.84
CA TYR A 51 -3.46 -21.02 6.64
C TYR A 51 -3.37 -22.42 7.25
N CYS A 52 -2.60 -23.27 6.58
CA CYS A 52 -2.27 -24.61 7.08
C CYS A 52 -1.06 -24.50 8.00
N ALA A 53 -1.08 -25.21 9.14
CA ALA A 53 -0.02 -25.13 10.15
C ALA A 53 1.20 -26.00 9.83
N ASP A 54 0.98 -27.10 9.11
CA ASP A 54 1.91 -28.23 9.02
C ASP A 54 2.22 -28.67 7.58
N ASN A 55 1.56 -28.10 6.57
CA ASN A 55 1.75 -28.50 5.18
C ASN A 55 1.71 -27.33 4.19
N GLY A 56 2.47 -27.46 3.10
CA GLY A 56 2.46 -26.56 1.95
C GLY A 56 3.73 -25.75 1.73
N ARG A 57 3.71 -24.92 0.68
CA ARG A 57 4.81 -24.00 0.35
C ARG A 57 4.88 -22.88 1.39
N PRO A 58 6.09 -22.45 1.84
CA PRO A 58 6.24 -21.28 2.68
C PRO A 58 5.52 -20.08 2.07
N ALA A 59 4.52 -19.56 2.77
CA ALA A 59 3.78 -18.39 2.35
C ALA A 59 4.59 -17.12 2.67
N ILE A 60 4.29 -16.05 1.94
CA ILE A 60 4.73 -14.72 2.35
C ILE A 60 4.02 -14.38 3.67
N ASP A 61 4.73 -13.67 4.54
CA ASP A 61 4.19 -13.11 5.76
C ASP A 61 2.88 -12.35 5.45
N PRO A 62 1.73 -12.75 6.03
CA PRO A 62 0.47 -12.08 5.80
C PRO A 62 0.52 -10.61 6.23
N VAL A 63 1.26 -10.26 7.28
CA VAL A 63 1.41 -8.87 7.73
C VAL A 63 2.03 -8.02 6.60
N ILE A 64 3.08 -8.51 5.94
CA ILE A 64 3.70 -7.83 4.79
C ILE A 64 2.68 -7.68 3.66
N LEU A 65 1.96 -8.75 3.31
CA LEU A 65 0.97 -8.73 2.23
C LEU A 65 -0.12 -7.67 2.47
N PHE A 66 -0.66 -7.61 3.68
CA PHE A 66 -1.69 -6.64 4.03
C PHE A 66 -1.13 -5.22 4.18
N LYS A 67 0.09 -5.04 4.71
CA LYS A 67 0.77 -3.74 4.70
C LYS A 67 1.01 -3.23 3.27
N MET A 68 1.32 -4.09 2.31
CA MET A 68 1.44 -3.70 0.89
C MET A 68 0.10 -3.19 0.34
N ILE A 69 -0.99 -3.92 0.57
CA ILE A 69 -2.33 -3.51 0.12
C ILE A 69 -2.77 -2.22 0.82
N PHE A 70 -2.45 -2.08 2.11
CA PHE A 70 -2.67 -0.84 2.86
C PHE A 70 -1.90 0.33 2.25
N LEU A 71 -0.61 0.17 1.91
CA LEU A 71 0.17 1.21 1.22
C LEU A 71 -0.49 1.61 -0.10
N GLY A 72 -0.95 0.64 -0.88
CA GLY A 72 -1.63 0.89 -2.13
C GLY A 72 -2.92 1.68 -1.94
N TYR A 73 -3.73 1.34 -0.94
CA TYR A 73 -4.91 2.13 -0.58
C TYR A 73 -4.54 3.54 -0.10
N PHE A 74 -3.58 3.64 0.82
CA PHE A 74 -3.19 4.86 1.52
C PHE A 74 -2.57 5.91 0.59
N TYR A 75 -1.80 5.49 -0.41
CA TYR A 75 -1.21 6.36 -1.42
C TYR A 75 -1.98 6.38 -2.76
N GLY A 76 -3.13 5.70 -2.84
CA GLY A 76 -3.98 5.70 -4.02
C GLY A 76 -3.42 4.93 -5.23
N ILE A 77 -2.56 3.94 -5.01
CA ILE A 77 -1.97 3.09 -6.05
C ILE A 77 -2.99 2.00 -6.44
N ARG A 78 -3.54 2.09 -7.65
CA ARG A 78 -4.65 1.23 -8.13
C ARG A 78 -4.21 0.02 -8.96
N SER A 79 -2.94 -0.39 -8.85
CA SER A 79 -2.39 -1.55 -9.57
C SER A 79 -1.36 -2.29 -8.72
N GLU A 80 -1.50 -3.61 -8.56
CA GLU A 80 -0.52 -4.40 -7.79
C GLU A 80 0.88 -4.38 -8.42
N ARG A 81 0.97 -4.24 -9.75
CA ARG A 81 2.27 -4.09 -10.46
C ARG A 81 2.92 -2.76 -10.17
N GLN A 82 2.13 -1.69 -10.17
CA GLN A 82 2.64 -0.37 -9.83
C GLN A 82 3.10 -0.36 -8.37
N LEU A 83 2.31 -0.94 -7.47
CA LEU A 83 2.66 -1.09 -6.06
C LEU A 83 3.98 -1.84 -5.88
N GLU A 84 4.17 -2.96 -6.57
CA GLU A 84 5.44 -3.69 -6.56
C GLU A 84 6.62 -2.81 -7.00
N ARG A 85 6.48 -2.09 -8.13
CA ARG A 85 7.53 -1.20 -8.67
C ARG A 85 7.85 -0.04 -7.74
N GLU A 86 6.83 0.54 -7.10
CA GLU A 86 7.03 1.61 -6.12
C GLU A 86 7.76 1.07 -4.88
N ILE A 87 7.42 -0.11 -4.37
CA ILE A 87 8.12 -0.71 -3.22
C ILE A 87 9.58 -1.08 -3.58
N GLN A 88 9.86 -1.44 -4.84
CA GLN A 88 11.23 -1.69 -5.29
C GLN A 88 12.12 -0.44 -5.21
N THR A 89 11.55 0.76 -5.37
CA THR A 89 12.32 2.00 -5.53
C THR A 89 12.18 2.96 -4.35
N ASN A 90 11.11 2.86 -3.57
CA ASN A 90 10.81 3.76 -2.47
C ASN A 90 11.28 3.19 -1.13
N MET A 91 12.29 3.83 -0.54
CA MET A 91 12.89 3.40 0.72
C MET A 91 11.91 3.42 1.89
N ALA A 92 11.00 4.40 1.94
CA ALA A 92 10.03 4.51 3.01
C ALA A 92 9.03 3.35 2.99
N TYR A 93 8.69 2.84 1.79
CA TYR A 93 7.80 1.70 1.65
C TYR A 93 8.51 0.41 2.10
N ARG A 94 9.78 0.23 1.73
CA ARG A 94 10.58 -0.91 2.20
C ARG A 94 10.71 -0.92 3.72
N TRP A 95 11.06 0.23 4.30
CA TRP A 95 11.13 0.42 5.74
C TRP A 95 9.82 0.05 6.44
N PHE A 96 8.69 0.58 5.95
CA PHE A 96 7.37 0.29 6.54
C PHE A 96 6.97 -1.19 6.46
N LEU A 97 7.41 -1.88 5.41
CA LEU A 97 7.21 -3.32 5.21
C LEU A 97 8.21 -4.19 5.97
N GLY A 98 9.23 -3.61 6.61
CA GLY A 98 10.31 -4.35 7.26
C GLY A 98 11.25 -5.05 6.27
N LEU A 99 11.31 -4.60 5.01
CA LEU A 99 12.17 -5.18 3.97
C LEU A 99 13.56 -4.52 3.98
N GLY A 100 14.59 -5.36 4.02
CA GLY A 100 15.98 -5.00 3.80
C GLY A 100 16.24 -4.42 2.40
N LEU A 101 17.40 -3.80 2.18
CA LEU A 101 17.80 -3.28 0.85
C LEU A 101 17.97 -4.40 -0.18
N THR A 102 18.46 -5.55 0.27
CA THR A 102 18.72 -6.75 -0.55
C THR A 102 17.52 -7.68 -0.67
N ASP A 103 16.49 -7.47 0.16
CA ASP A 103 15.35 -8.38 0.20
C ASP A 103 14.55 -8.33 -1.09
N LYS A 104 14.01 -9.46 -1.50
CA LYS A 104 13.14 -9.50 -2.66
C LYS A 104 11.76 -8.97 -2.29
N VAL A 105 11.27 -7.99 -3.05
CA VAL A 105 9.89 -7.51 -2.91
C VAL A 105 8.91 -8.62 -3.32
N PRO A 106 7.84 -8.87 -2.55
CA PRO A 106 6.77 -9.76 -2.97
C PRO A 106 6.22 -9.40 -4.35
N ASP A 107 6.13 -10.38 -5.24
CA ASP A 107 5.66 -10.20 -6.61
C ASP A 107 4.16 -9.91 -6.65
N HIS A 108 3.72 -9.01 -7.53
CA HIS A 108 2.32 -8.64 -7.72
C HIS A 108 1.41 -9.86 -7.96
N THR A 109 1.93 -10.92 -8.60
CA THR A 109 1.18 -12.15 -8.84
C THR A 109 0.81 -12.86 -7.54
N THR A 110 1.66 -12.78 -6.52
CA THR A 110 1.40 -13.39 -5.21
C THR A 110 0.30 -12.64 -4.47
N ILE A 111 0.29 -11.31 -4.57
CA ILE A 111 -0.78 -10.46 -4.01
C ILE A 111 -2.12 -10.79 -4.69
N SER A 112 -2.13 -10.75 -6.03
CA SER A 112 -3.33 -11.02 -6.83
C SER A 112 -3.86 -12.44 -6.60
N TRP A 113 -2.98 -13.44 -6.53
CA TRP A 113 -3.37 -14.81 -6.25
C TRP A 113 -4.02 -14.94 -4.88
N ASN A 114 -3.39 -14.47 -3.80
CA ASN A 114 -3.98 -14.57 -2.46
C ASN A 114 -5.34 -13.86 -2.37
N ARG A 115 -5.49 -12.67 -2.97
CA ARG A 115 -6.78 -11.96 -3.05
C ARG A 115 -7.87 -12.77 -3.75
N ARG A 116 -7.54 -13.45 -4.84
CA ARG A 116 -8.51 -14.13 -5.72
C ARG A 116 -8.76 -15.59 -5.37
N THR A 117 -7.88 -16.21 -4.60
CA THR A 117 -7.97 -17.63 -4.24
C THR A 117 -8.08 -17.81 -2.73
N ARG A 118 -7.01 -17.53 -1.97
CA ARG A 118 -6.94 -17.81 -0.52
C ARG A 118 -7.99 -17.06 0.27
N PHE A 119 -8.18 -15.78 -0.05
CA PHE A 119 -9.10 -14.89 0.66
C PHE A 119 -10.42 -14.70 -0.08
N LYS A 120 -10.67 -15.50 -1.11
CA LYS A 120 -11.91 -15.45 -1.86
C LYS A 120 -13.07 -15.80 -0.94
N ASP A 121 -14.19 -15.10 -1.11
CA ASP A 121 -15.43 -15.30 -0.35
C ASP A 121 -15.29 -15.05 1.17
N THR A 122 -14.23 -14.34 1.58
CA THR A 122 -14.01 -13.89 2.96
C THR A 122 -14.13 -12.36 3.07
N ASN A 123 -14.45 -11.87 4.27
CA ASN A 123 -14.45 -10.43 4.58
C ASN A 123 -13.12 -9.94 5.17
N ILE A 124 -12.06 -10.75 5.09
CA ILE A 124 -10.79 -10.51 5.82
C ILE A 124 -10.17 -9.14 5.51
N PHE A 125 -10.29 -8.66 4.27
CA PHE A 125 -9.80 -7.33 3.88
C PHE A 125 -10.57 -6.21 4.57
N GLN A 126 -11.89 -6.35 4.69
CA GLN A 126 -12.74 -5.39 5.40
C GLN A 126 -12.44 -5.45 6.89
N ASP A 127 -12.37 -6.64 7.48
CA ASP A 127 -12.14 -6.83 8.92
C ASP A 127 -10.78 -6.26 9.37
N ILE A 128 -9.75 -6.37 8.51
CA ILE A 128 -8.43 -5.79 8.76
C ILE A 128 -8.47 -4.27 8.61
N PHE A 129 -9.15 -3.76 7.59
CA PHE A 129 -9.29 -2.32 7.39
C PHE A 129 -10.06 -1.65 8.54
N ASP A 130 -11.15 -2.26 8.97
CA ASP A 130 -11.96 -1.76 10.09
C ASP A 130 -11.13 -1.73 11.38
N GLU A 131 -10.31 -2.74 11.64
CA GLU A 131 -9.40 -2.75 12.80
C GLU A 131 -8.37 -1.61 12.74
N ILE A 132 -7.79 -1.35 11.55
CA ILE A 132 -6.86 -0.23 11.36
C ILE A 132 -7.57 1.11 11.63
N VAL A 133 -8.79 1.26 11.13
CA VAL A 133 -9.60 2.47 11.37
C VAL A 133 -9.94 2.61 12.85
N LEU A 134 -10.29 1.52 13.54
CA LEU A 134 -10.57 1.53 14.98
C LEU A 134 -9.34 1.95 15.79
N GLN A 135 -8.15 1.45 15.45
CA GLN A 135 -6.90 1.89 16.08
C GLN A 135 -6.63 3.38 15.83
N ALA A 136 -6.85 3.86 14.60
CA ALA A 136 -6.70 5.28 14.28
C ALA A 136 -7.70 6.17 15.06
N ILE A 137 -8.94 5.68 15.28
CA ILE A 137 -9.94 6.34 16.12
C ILE A 137 -9.49 6.35 17.59
N SER A 138 -8.99 5.23 18.14
CA SER A 138 -8.54 5.16 19.53
C SER A 138 -7.37 6.11 19.81
N HIS A 139 -6.51 6.33 18.81
CA HIS A 139 -5.43 7.31 18.86
C HIS A 139 -5.86 8.75 18.53
N ARG A 140 -7.17 9.01 18.39
CA ARG A 140 -7.75 10.33 18.06
C ARG A 140 -7.22 10.92 16.75
N MET A 141 -6.71 10.09 15.84
CA MET A 141 -6.23 10.53 14.53
C MET A 141 -7.38 10.82 13.57
N ILE A 142 -8.52 10.15 13.76
CA ILE A 142 -9.74 10.36 12.98
C ILE A 142 -10.73 11.16 13.85
N GLY A 143 -10.70 12.48 13.71
CA GLY A 143 -11.81 13.33 14.14
C GLY A 143 -12.87 13.24 13.07
N GLY A 144 -13.95 12.48 13.27
CA GLY A 144 -15.00 12.15 12.29
C GLY A 144 -15.82 13.33 11.75
N ARG A 145 -15.16 14.42 11.33
CA ARG A 145 -15.76 15.70 10.95
C ARG A 145 -15.20 16.30 9.66
N VAL A 146 -14.00 15.92 9.19
CA VAL A 146 -13.46 16.50 7.95
C VAL A 146 -12.67 15.45 7.14
N LEU A 147 -13.20 15.11 5.97
CA LEU A 147 -12.47 14.45 4.89
C LEU A 147 -11.91 15.56 3.98
N VAL A 148 -10.59 15.74 3.95
CA VAL A 148 -9.92 16.64 2.99
C VAL A 148 -9.36 15.79 1.87
N SER A 149 -9.92 15.94 0.67
CA SER A 149 -9.42 15.31 -0.55
C SER A 149 -8.92 16.41 -1.48
N ASP A 150 -7.62 16.45 -1.77
CA ASP A 150 -7.08 17.35 -2.79
C ASP A 150 -7.37 16.74 -4.17
N SER A 151 -8.40 17.26 -4.85
CA SER A 151 -8.84 16.78 -6.15
C SER A 151 -8.26 17.68 -7.24
N THR A 152 -7.52 17.11 -8.19
CA THR A 152 -7.21 17.80 -9.45
C THR A 152 -8.49 17.89 -10.29
N HIS A 153 -8.95 19.11 -10.59
CA HIS A 153 -10.12 19.31 -11.45
C HIS A 153 -9.80 18.93 -12.91
N VAL A 154 -10.14 17.70 -13.30
CA VAL A 154 -10.18 17.31 -14.71
C VAL A 154 -11.48 17.83 -15.31
N LYS A 155 -11.40 18.66 -16.37
CA LYS A 155 -12.59 19.12 -17.11
C LYS A 155 -13.21 17.94 -17.86
N ALA A 156 -14.23 17.33 -17.27
CA ALA A 156 -15.12 16.41 -17.99
C ALA A 156 -16.07 17.19 -18.90
N ASN A 157 -16.37 16.66 -20.09
CA ASN A 157 -17.46 17.12 -20.93
C ASN A 157 -18.80 16.63 -20.36
N ALA A 158 -19.15 17.14 -19.17
CA ALA A 158 -20.35 16.78 -18.44
C ALA A 158 -21.23 18.04 -18.27
N ASN A 159 -22.54 17.87 -18.45
CA ASN A 159 -23.51 18.95 -18.31
C ASN A 159 -23.52 19.46 -16.85
N LYS A 160 -23.06 20.69 -16.63
CA LYS A 160 -22.93 21.30 -15.29
C LYS A 160 -24.25 21.45 -14.53
N HIS A 161 -25.39 21.27 -15.20
CA HIS A 161 -26.72 21.36 -14.60
C HIS A 161 -27.27 20.03 -14.07
N GLN A 162 -26.54 18.93 -14.25
CA GLN A 162 -26.97 17.61 -13.81
C GLN A 162 -25.93 17.03 -12.86
N TYR A 163 -26.15 17.21 -11.56
CA TYR A 163 -25.35 16.57 -10.52
C TYR A 163 -26.27 15.81 -9.58
N THR A 164 -25.90 14.56 -9.31
CA THR A 164 -26.56 13.74 -8.30
C THR A 164 -25.64 13.70 -7.09
N LYS A 165 -26.11 14.20 -5.94
CA LYS A 165 -25.38 14.05 -4.68
C LYS A 165 -25.51 12.60 -4.24
N GLN A 166 -24.45 11.82 -4.39
CA GLN A 166 -24.40 10.45 -3.92
C GLN A 166 -23.52 10.42 -2.67
N GLN A 167 -24.08 9.94 -1.55
CA GLN A 167 -23.26 9.54 -0.42
C GLN A 167 -22.54 8.26 -0.80
N VAL A 168 -21.25 8.36 -1.08
CA VAL A 168 -20.40 7.20 -1.30
C VAL A 168 -19.77 6.86 0.04
N LEU A 169 -20.23 5.78 0.66
CA LEU A 169 -19.43 5.09 1.66
C LEU A 169 -18.29 4.44 0.89
N GLN A 170 -17.12 5.08 0.87
CA GLN A 170 -15.96 4.53 0.18
C GLN A 170 -15.56 3.26 0.93
N ASN A 171 -15.93 2.12 0.36
CA ASN A 171 -15.79 0.83 0.99
C ASN A 171 -14.46 0.23 0.53
N THR A 172 -13.76 -0.52 1.38
CA THR A 172 -12.56 -1.28 0.99
C THR A 172 -12.83 -2.19 -0.22
N LYS A 173 -14.09 -2.63 -0.38
CA LYS A 173 -14.57 -3.33 -1.58
C LYS A 173 -14.25 -2.57 -2.87
N ASP A 174 -14.43 -1.24 -2.90
CA ASP A 174 -14.20 -0.42 -4.09
C ASP A 174 -12.72 -0.50 -4.53
N TYR A 175 -11.79 -0.45 -3.57
CA TYR A 175 -10.36 -0.56 -3.85
C TYR A 175 -9.96 -1.96 -4.35
N VAL A 176 -10.49 -3.01 -3.71
CA VAL A 176 -10.26 -4.41 -4.10
C VAL A 176 -10.79 -4.68 -5.52
N ASP A 177 -11.91 -4.06 -5.88
CA ASP A 177 -12.53 -4.15 -7.20
C ASP A 177 -11.72 -3.40 -8.27
N GLU A 178 -11.20 -2.21 -7.96
CA GLU A 178 -10.28 -1.49 -8.85
C GLU A 178 -9.00 -2.28 -9.12
N LEU A 179 -8.41 -2.91 -8.10
CA LEU A 179 -7.26 -3.82 -8.30
C LEU A 179 -7.65 -5.00 -9.19
N ASN A 180 -8.84 -5.57 -9.00
CA ASN A 180 -9.32 -6.66 -9.85
C ASN A 180 -9.48 -6.22 -11.31
N ALA A 181 -10.02 -5.03 -11.55
CA ALA A 181 -10.16 -4.45 -12.88
C ALA A 181 -8.79 -4.21 -13.54
N ALA A 182 -7.82 -3.64 -12.80
CA ALA A 182 -6.47 -3.41 -13.30
C ALA A 182 -5.78 -4.69 -13.78
N VAL A 183 -5.94 -5.80 -13.05
CA VAL A 183 -5.40 -7.10 -13.46
C VAL A 183 -6.13 -7.66 -14.70
N VAL A 184 -7.43 -7.42 -14.84
CA VAL A 184 -8.20 -7.86 -16.03
C VAL A 184 -7.73 -7.11 -17.27
N GLU A 185 -7.56 -5.78 -17.19
CA GLU A 185 -7.07 -4.97 -18.30
C GLU A 185 -5.67 -5.39 -18.74
N ASP A 186 -4.74 -5.61 -17.81
CA ASP A 186 -3.42 -6.10 -18.16
C ASP A 186 -3.43 -7.50 -18.81
N ARG A 187 -4.30 -8.41 -18.36
CA ARG A 187 -4.44 -9.72 -19.01
C ARG A 187 -4.92 -9.59 -20.45
N LYS A 188 -5.81 -8.64 -20.75
CA LYS A 188 -6.27 -8.33 -22.11
C LYS A 188 -5.12 -7.77 -22.96
N GLU A 189 -4.38 -6.79 -22.44
CA GLU A 189 -3.24 -6.18 -23.14
C GLU A 189 -2.13 -7.20 -23.48
N ASN A 190 -1.90 -8.17 -22.58
CA ASN A 190 -0.86 -9.19 -22.74
C ASN A 190 -1.36 -10.50 -23.40
N GLY A 191 -2.62 -10.56 -23.87
CA GLY A 191 -3.18 -11.72 -24.54
C GLY A 191 -3.23 -13.01 -23.70
N LYS A 192 -3.23 -12.89 -22.36
CA LYS A 192 -3.25 -14.05 -21.44
C LYS A 192 -4.70 -14.42 -21.11
N LYS A 193 -5.01 -15.73 -21.00
CA LYS A 193 -6.36 -16.21 -20.65
C LYS A 193 -6.83 -15.64 -19.31
N LEU A 194 -8.12 -15.29 -19.26
CA LEU A 194 -8.85 -14.85 -18.08
C LEU A 194 -8.91 -15.94 -17.01
#